data_AF-A0A6I3M9W5-F1
#
_entry.id   AF-A0A6I3M9W5-F1
#
_cell.length_a   1.000
_cell.length_b   1.000
_cell.length_c   1.000
_cell.angle_alpha   90.00
_cell.angle_beta   90.00
_cell.angle_gamma   90.00
#
_symmetry.space_group_name_H-M   'P 1'
#
loop_
_entity.id
_entity.type
_entity.pdbx_description
1 polymer ?
#
loop_
_entity_poly.entity_id
_entity_poly.type
_entity_poly.pdbx_seq_one_letter_code
_entity_poly.pdbx_strand_id
1 'polypeptide(L)'
;MPPVGPVCEDGRVTSPDPTPTSPDIAATASEALRVLAPPVTTPVTSVAPGLTPKRLFRLLAIAEAITWTILITALIMRATLGLDWAVLVGGSIHGFVFLAYAFTAALVGVNQRWPFGLIVLGVVFAIVPYATIPFEVWLLRRGRLDGPWRREATDHPADANVINRMLRWFLARPLLLTVAAVLGIAAVFAILLLIGPPGGREA
;
A
#
# COMPACT_ATOMS: atom_id res chain seq x y z
N MET A 1 65.78 52.73 62.48
CA MET A 1 64.44 53.05 61.94
C MET A 1 63.57 51.79 62.10
N PRO A 2 62.30 51.92 62.49
CA PRO A 2 61.56 50.96 63.33
C PRO A 2 60.64 50.02 62.48
N PRO A 3 59.60 49.33 63.03
CA PRO A 3 59.41 47.88 62.87
C PRO A 3 58.27 47.50 61.91
N VAL A 4 58.16 46.24 61.49
CA VAL A 4 56.91 45.72 60.90
C VAL A 4 56.55 44.42 61.62
N GLY A 5 55.43 44.48 62.34
CA GLY A 5 54.88 43.39 63.13
C GLY A 5 54.13 42.34 62.30
N PRO A 6 53.58 41.30 62.95
CA PRO A 6 52.77 40.27 62.30
C PRO A 6 51.27 40.57 62.41
N VAL A 7 50.44 39.59 62.01
CA VAL A 7 48.96 39.47 62.17
C VAL A 7 48.18 40.15 61.01
N CYS A 8 47.16 39.58 60.34
CA CYS A 8 46.12 38.62 60.77
C CYS A 8 45.68 37.67 59.64
N GLU A 9 45.44 36.42 60.02
CA GLU A 9 44.55 35.47 59.35
C GLU A 9 43.12 35.82 59.79
N ASP A 10 42.18 36.04 58.86
CA ASP A 10 40.79 36.33 59.22
C ASP A 10 39.79 35.44 58.46
N GLY A 11 39.25 34.49 59.21
CA GLY A 11 37.84 34.11 59.27
C GLY A 11 36.98 34.28 58.01
N ARG A 12 36.90 33.24 57.18
CA ARG A 12 35.80 33.10 56.23
C ARG A 12 34.54 32.66 56.97
N VAL A 13 33.73 33.62 57.40
CA VAL A 13 32.36 33.44 57.90
C VAL A 13 31.48 32.94 56.75
N THR A 14 30.89 31.76 56.91
CA THR A 14 29.85 31.21 56.03
C THR A 14 28.58 32.05 56.15
N SER A 15 28.16 32.69 55.06
CA SER A 15 26.87 33.38 54.99
C SER A 15 25.71 32.37 54.89
N PRO A 16 24.53 32.68 55.45
CA PRO A 16 23.36 31.79 55.41
C PRO A 16 22.72 31.75 54.02
N ASP A 17 22.19 30.57 53.70
CA ASP A 17 21.47 30.23 52.45
C ASP A 17 20.32 31.21 52.18
N PRO A 18 20.16 31.74 50.95
CA PRO A 18 19.00 32.54 50.62
C PRO A 18 17.75 31.65 50.50
N THR A 19 16.70 32.07 51.20
CA THR A 19 15.34 31.52 51.12
C THR A 19 14.85 31.54 49.66
N PRO A 20 14.28 30.44 49.13
CA PRO A 20 13.81 30.40 47.75
C PRO A 20 12.65 31.37 47.55
N THR A 21 12.84 32.32 46.63
CA THR A 21 11.83 33.25 46.15
C THR A 21 10.74 32.49 45.38
N SER A 22 9.52 33.05 45.35
CA SER A 22 8.30 32.42 44.84
C SER A 22 8.17 32.10 43.33
N PRO A 23 9.06 32.43 42.37
CA PRO A 23 8.83 32.02 40.97
C PRO A 23 9.13 30.53 40.69
N ASP A 24 9.96 29.86 41.51
CA ASP A 24 10.35 28.47 41.24
C ASP A 24 9.20 27.47 41.42
N ILE A 25 8.35 27.66 42.44
CA ILE A 25 7.20 26.78 42.72
C ILE A 25 6.16 26.77 41.58
N ALA A 26 6.01 27.89 40.85
CA ALA A 26 5.11 27.95 39.70
C ALA A 26 5.66 27.19 38.48
N ALA A 27 6.98 27.25 38.26
CA ALA A 27 7.64 26.47 37.22
C ALA A 27 7.58 24.96 37.54
N THR A 28 7.84 24.58 38.80
CA THR A 28 7.79 23.16 39.23
C THR A 28 6.37 22.58 39.15
N ALA A 29 5.36 23.38 39.49
CA ALA A 29 3.96 22.97 39.38
C ALA A 29 3.53 22.77 37.92
N SER A 30 3.97 23.64 37.01
CA SER A 30 3.69 23.51 35.57
C SER A 30 4.35 22.26 34.97
N GLU A 31 5.49 21.83 35.50
CA GLU A 31 6.19 20.63 35.03
C GLU A 31 5.55 19.36 35.59
N ALA A 32 5.14 19.37 36.87
CA ALA A 32 4.35 18.29 37.46
C ALA A 32 3.00 18.10 36.75
N LEU A 33 2.34 19.18 36.32
CA LEU A 33 1.06 19.12 35.60
C LEU A 33 1.20 18.54 34.17
N ARG A 34 2.37 18.71 33.53
CA ARG A 34 2.70 18.10 32.23
C ARG A 34 2.90 16.58 32.33
N VAL A 35 3.38 16.09 33.48
CA VAL A 35 3.62 14.66 33.73
C VAL A 35 2.32 13.91 34.06
N LEU A 36 1.30 14.59 34.59
CA LEU A 36 0.02 13.97 34.99
C LEU A 36 -1.09 14.04 33.91
N ALA A 37 -0.84 14.70 32.77
CA ALA A 37 -1.78 14.68 31.67
C ALA A 37 -1.85 13.26 31.09
N PRO A 38 -3.05 12.63 31.01
CA PRO A 38 -3.17 11.33 30.33
C PRO A 38 -2.65 11.49 28.90
N PRO A 39 -2.04 10.45 28.30
CA PRO A 39 -1.66 10.52 26.90
C PRO A 39 -2.92 10.89 26.13
N VAL A 40 -2.91 12.05 25.48
CA VAL A 40 -3.97 12.44 24.57
C VAL A 40 -4.02 11.34 23.53
N THR A 41 -4.96 10.41 23.69
CA THR A 41 -5.35 9.48 22.66
C THR A 41 -5.99 10.36 21.61
N THR A 42 -5.17 10.84 20.69
CA THR A 42 -5.65 11.46 19.48
C THR A 42 -6.71 10.52 18.93
N PRO A 43 -7.94 10.97 18.66
CA PRO A 43 -8.88 10.15 17.93
C PRO A 43 -8.15 9.82 16.63
N VAL A 44 -7.76 8.55 16.47
CA VAL A 44 -7.28 8.05 15.19
C VAL A 44 -8.47 8.27 14.28
N THR A 45 -8.44 9.40 13.58
CA THR A 45 -9.53 9.83 12.73
C THR A 45 -9.56 8.75 11.66
N SER A 46 -10.55 7.85 11.78
CA SER A 46 -10.75 6.76 10.84
C SER A 46 -10.99 7.42 9.50
N VAL A 47 -9.93 7.53 8.71
CA VAL A 47 -10.01 7.98 7.32
C VAL A 47 -11.02 7.06 6.67
N ALA A 48 -12.11 7.62 6.14
CA ALA A 48 -13.15 6.89 5.44
C ALA A 48 -12.53 5.81 4.52
N PRO A 49 -13.13 4.61 4.40
CA PRO A 49 -12.48 3.45 3.81
C PRO A 49 -12.39 3.60 2.28
N GLY A 50 -11.51 4.46 1.80
CA GLY A 50 -11.12 4.51 0.41
C GLY A 50 -10.47 3.18 0.02
N LEU A 51 -10.74 2.72 -1.20
CA LEU A 51 -10.07 1.57 -1.79
C LEU A 51 -8.57 1.87 -1.88
N THR A 52 -7.77 1.24 -1.00
CA THR A 52 -6.30 1.38 -1.00
C THR A 52 -5.67 0.44 -2.04
N PRO A 53 -4.42 0.69 -2.50
CA PRO A 53 -3.73 -0.21 -3.43
C PRO A 53 -3.70 -1.65 -2.93
N LYS A 54 -3.37 -1.82 -1.63
CA LYS A 54 -3.37 -3.08 -0.92
C LYS A 54 -4.71 -3.80 -0.94
N ARG A 55 -5.80 -3.09 -0.64
CA ARG A 55 -7.16 -3.66 -0.62
C ARG A 55 -7.59 -4.07 -2.03
N LEU A 56 -7.36 -3.22 -3.04
CA LEU A 56 -7.68 -3.55 -4.42
C LEU A 56 -6.93 -4.80 -4.89
N PHE A 57 -5.61 -4.83 -4.69
CA PHE A 57 -4.78 -5.96 -5.11
C PHE A 57 -5.22 -7.27 -4.42
N ARG A 58 -5.49 -7.22 -3.10
CA ARG A 58 -6.00 -8.37 -2.36
C ARG A 58 -7.36 -8.86 -2.86
N LEU A 59 -8.30 -7.94 -3.12
CA LEU A 59 -9.63 -8.30 -3.63
C LEU A 59 -9.51 -9.03 -4.97
N LEU A 60 -8.68 -8.53 -5.89
CA LEU A 60 -8.49 -9.15 -7.19
C LEU A 60 -7.73 -10.47 -7.10
N ALA A 61 -6.75 -10.61 -6.19
CA ALA A 61 -6.07 -11.89 -5.96
C ALA A 61 -7.03 -12.97 -5.44
N ILE A 62 -7.92 -12.62 -4.49
CA ILE A 62 -8.95 -13.53 -3.98
C ILE A 62 -9.98 -13.87 -5.06
N ALA A 63 -10.44 -12.85 -5.82
CA ALA A 63 -11.37 -13.07 -6.92
C ALA A 63 -10.78 -14.01 -7.97
N GLU A 64 -9.51 -13.83 -8.32
CA GLU A 64 -8.79 -14.70 -9.25
C GLU A 64 -8.76 -16.15 -8.77
N ALA A 65 -8.43 -16.38 -7.49
CA ALA A 65 -8.44 -17.72 -6.88
C ALA A 65 -9.84 -18.38 -6.92
N ILE A 66 -10.90 -17.61 -6.66
CA ILE A 66 -12.28 -18.12 -6.76
C ILE A 66 -12.62 -18.47 -8.22
N THR A 67 -12.24 -17.63 -9.18
CA THR A 67 -12.49 -17.92 -10.59
C THR A 67 -11.69 -19.10 -11.12
N TRP A 68 -10.49 -19.37 -10.57
CA TRP A 68 -9.77 -20.60 -10.83
C TRP A 68 -10.58 -21.83 -10.40
N THR A 69 -11.20 -21.79 -9.22
CA THR A 69 -12.09 -22.87 -8.78
C THR A 69 -13.24 -23.06 -9.75
N ILE A 70 -13.90 -21.97 -10.19
CA ILE A 70 -14.98 -22.03 -11.19
C ILE A 70 -14.49 -22.66 -12.50
N LEU A 71 -13.33 -22.24 -13.01
CA LEU A 71 -12.76 -22.77 -14.25
C LEU A 71 -12.41 -24.26 -14.12
N ILE A 72 -11.79 -24.67 -13.02
CA ILE A 72 -11.47 -26.09 -12.78
C ILE A 72 -12.75 -26.92 -12.70
N THR A 73 -13.76 -26.44 -11.98
CA THR A 73 -15.08 -27.09 -11.94
C THR A 73 -15.70 -27.21 -13.33
N ALA A 74 -15.62 -26.16 -14.15
CA ALA A 74 -16.10 -26.18 -15.52
C ALA A 74 -15.35 -27.19 -16.40
N LEU A 75 -14.03 -27.30 -16.25
CA LEU A 75 -13.21 -28.30 -16.95
C LEU A 75 -13.58 -29.72 -16.54
N ILE A 76 -13.84 -29.95 -15.25
CA ILE A 76 -14.32 -31.25 -14.75
C ILE A 76 -15.69 -31.56 -15.34
N MET A 77 -16.65 -30.63 -15.29
CA MET A 77 -17.99 -30.81 -15.88
C MET A 77 -17.94 -31.10 -17.37
N ARG A 78 -17.06 -30.43 -18.12
CA ARG A 78 -16.84 -30.75 -19.53
C ARG A 78 -16.32 -32.18 -19.71
N ALA A 79 -15.33 -32.60 -18.92
CA ALA A 79 -14.72 -33.91 -19.04
C ALA A 79 -15.63 -35.08 -18.59
N THR A 80 -16.50 -34.86 -17.60
CA THR A 80 -17.34 -35.93 -17.02
C THR A 80 -18.78 -35.91 -17.50
N LEU A 81 -19.33 -34.74 -17.85
CA LEU A 81 -20.73 -34.55 -18.23
C LEU A 81 -20.90 -34.04 -19.68
N GLY A 82 -19.80 -33.76 -20.40
CA GLY A 82 -19.85 -33.25 -21.77
C GLY A 82 -20.38 -31.81 -21.88
N LEU A 83 -20.36 -31.03 -20.79
CA LEU A 83 -20.90 -29.67 -20.77
C LEU A 83 -19.89 -28.63 -21.29
N ASP A 84 -19.73 -28.53 -22.61
CA ASP A 84 -18.80 -27.57 -23.23
C ASP A 84 -19.11 -26.11 -22.87
N TRP A 85 -20.38 -25.75 -22.71
CA TRP A 85 -20.80 -24.40 -22.33
C TRP A 85 -20.29 -24.00 -20.93
N ALA A 86 -20.05 -24.96 -20.03
CA ALA A 86 -19.52 -24.67 -18.70
C ALA A 86 -18.13 -24.05 -18.80
N VAL A 87 -17.28 -24.53 -19.71
CA VAL A 87 -15.94 -23.98 -19.96
C VAL A 87 -16.03 -22.62 -20.66
N LEU A 88 -17.00 -22.41 -21.54
CA LEU A 88 -17.24 -21.09 -22.13
C LEU A 88 -17.54 -20.05 -21.03
N VAL A 89 -18.46 -20.36 -20.12
CA VAL A 89 -18.85 -19.45 -19.04
C VAL A 89 -17.72 -19.29 -18.01
N GLY A 90 -17.21 -20.40 -17.47
CA GLY A 90 -16.15 -20.39 -16.46
C GLY A 90 -14.85 -19.79 -16.97
N GLY A 91 -14.46 -20.12 -18.21
CA GLY A 91 -13.30 -19.56 -18.88
C GLY A 91 -13.45 -18.07 -19.16
N SER A 92 -14.64 -17.61 -19.57
CA SER A 92 -14.89 -16.18 -19.79
C SER A 92 -14.81 -15.38 -18.50
N ILE A 93 -15.43 -15.88 -17.42
CA ILE A 93 -15.39 -15.25 -16.09
C ILE A 93 -13.93 -15.16 -15.60
N HIS A 94 -13.21 -16.28 -15.66
CA HIS A 94 -11.81 -16.33 -15.23
C HIS A 94 -10.93 -15.41 -16.07
N GLY A 95 -11.03 -15.46 -17.41
CA GLY A 95 -10.23 -14.63 -18.30
C GLY A 95 -10.42 -13.13 -18.07
N PHE A 96 -11.65 -12.68 -17.78
CA PHE A 96 -11.92 -11.28 -17.46
C PHE A 96 -11.26 -10.88 -16.13
N VAL A 97 -11.41 -11.70 -15.08
CA VAL A 97 -10.80 -11.43 -13.76
C VAL A 97 -9.27 -11.48 -13.83
N PHE A 98 -8.71 -12.40 -14.61
CA PHE A 98 -7.27 -12.48 -14.89
C PHE A 98 -6.74 -11.16 -15.49
N LEU A 99 -7.40 -10.61 -16.52
CA LEU A 99 -7.01 -9.33 -17.11
C LEU A 99 -7.15 -8.17 -16.12
N ALA A 100 -8.21 -8.15 -15.32
CA ALA A 100 -8.39 -7.14 -14.28
C ALA A 100 -7.30 -7.21 -13.20
N TYR A 101 -6.89 -8.42 -12.80
CA TYR A 101 -5.76 -8.63 -11.90
C TYR A 101 -4.45 -8.17 -12.54
N ALA A 102 -4.16 -8.55 -13.79
CA ALA A 102 -2.94 -8.13 -14.49
C ALA A 102 -2.84 -6.60 -14.63
N PHE A 103 -3.94 -5.95 -15.00
CA PHE A 103 -4.03 -4.49 -15.03
C PHE A 103 -3.78 -3.89 -13.63
N THR A 104 -4.38 -4.45 -12.59
CA THR A 104 -4.20 -3.99 -11.20
C THR A 104 -2.76 -4.18 -10.74
N ALA A 105 -2.11 -5.29 -11.09
CA ALA A 105 -0.71 -5.55 -10.78
C ALA A 105 0.22 -4.50 -11.44
N ALA A 106 -0.06 -4.13 -12.69
CA ALA A 106 0.64 -3.04 -13.36
C ALA A 106 0.37 -1.69 -12.68
N LEU A 107 -0.90 -1.36 -12.42
CA LEU A 107 -1.30 -0.10 -11.79
C LEU A 107 -0.66 0.08 -10.40
N VAL A 108 -0.79 -0.94 -9.55
CA VAL A 108 -0.21 -0.96 -8.21
C VAL A 108 1.31 -1.02 -8.28
N GLY A 109 1.89 -1.78 -9.21
CA GLY A 109 3.33 -1.86 -9.39
C GLY A 109 3.95 -0.53 -9.79
N VAL A 110 3.34 0.21 -10.72
CA VAL A 110 3.80 1.57 -11.06
C VAL A 110 3.55 2.54 -9.89
N ASN A 111 2.41 2.44 -9.20
CA ASN A 111 2.14 3.24 -8.01
C ASN A 111 3.20 3.00 -6.92
N GLN A 112 3.55 1.75 -6.64
CA GLN A 112 4.50 1.36 -5.59
C GLN A 112 5.95 1.26 -6.09
N ARG A 113 6.22 1.71 -7.33
CA ARG A 113 7.55 1.73 -7.96
C ARG A 113 8.25 0.38 -7.95
N TRP A 114 7.50 -0.67 -8.25
CA TRP A 114 8.05 -2.00 -8.43
C TRP A 114 8.98 -2.04 -9.65
N PRO A 115 10.07 -2.83 -9.58
CA PRO A 115 10.82 -3.12 -10.79
C PRO A 115 9.91 -3.84 -11.79
N PHE A 116 10.10 -3.60 -13.09
CA PHE A 116 9.27 -4.18 -14.14
C PHE A 116 9.15 -5.71 -14.04
N GLY A 117 10.27 -6.39 -13.72
CA GLY A 117 10.28 -7.84 -13.51
C GLY A 117 9.32 -8.33 -12.41
N LEU A 118 9.04 -7.51 -11.39
CA LEU A 118 8.09 -7.87 -10.34
C LEU A 118 6.63 -7.76 -10.80
N ILE A 119 6.33 -6.81 -11.69
CA ILE A 119 5.01 -6.70 -12.33
C ILE A 119 4.77 -7.92 -13.21
N VAL A 120 5.75 -8.26 -14.06
CA VAL A 120 5.70 -9.45 -14.92
C VAL A 120 5.53 -10.71 -14.10
N LEU A 121 6.31 -10.86 -13.03
CA LEU A 121 6.22 -11.99 -12.12
C LEU A 121 4.80 -12.12 -11.54
N GLY A 122 4.17 -11.01 -11.15
CA GLY A 122 2.79 -11.02 -10.67
C GLY A 122 1.79 -11.57 -11.69
N VAL A 123 1.94 -11.21 -12.97
CA VAL A 123 1.11 -11.75 -14.06
C VAL A 123 1.38 -13.24 -14.28
N VAL A 124 2.64 -13.66 -14.25
CA VAL A 124 3.02 -15.09 -14.37
C VAL A 124 2.37 -15.92 -13.26
N PHE A 125 2.34 -15.41 -12.02
CA PHE A 125 1.68 -16.07 -10.90
C PHE A 125 0.15 -16.18 -11.07
N ALA A 126 -0.48 -15.34 -11.90
CA ALA A 126 -1.91 -15.47 -12.21
C ALA A 126 -2.21 -16.54 -13.27
N ILE A 127 -1.19 -17.04 -13.99
CA ILE A 127 -1.35 -18.16 -14.92
C ILE A 127 -1.37 -19.50 -14.16
N VAL A 128 -0.74 -19.55 -12.98
CA VAL A 128 -0.67 -20.76 -12.17
C VAL A 128 -1.84 -20.76 -11.15
N PRO A 129 -2.69 -21.80 -11.12
CA PRO A 129 -3.82 -21.87 -10.21
C PRO A 129 -3.44 -21.57 -8.75
N TYR A 130 -4.21 -20.71 -8.10
CA TYR A 130 -4.05 -20.31 -6.69
C TYR A 130 -2.74 -19.61 -6.33
N ALA A 131 -1.83 -19.39 -7.29
CA ALA A 131 -0.49 -18.89 -6.99
C ALA A 131 -0.44 -17.37 -6.79
N THR A 132 -1.53 -16.66 -7.11
CA THR A 132 -1.75 -15.25 -6.76
C THR A 132 -1.82 -15.00 -5.25
N ILE A 133 -2.37 -15.95 -4.47
CA ILE A 133 -2.49 -15.83 -3.01
C ILE A 133 -1.12 -15.84 -2.31
N PRO A 134 -0.24 -16.84 -2.50
CA PRO A 134 1.08 -16.82 -1.86
C PRO A 134 1.94 -15.66 -2.37
N PHE A 135 1.79 -15.25 -3.63
CA PHE A 135 2.46 -14.07 -4.17
C PHE A 135 2.01 -12.78 -3.47
N GLU A 136 0.69 -12.61 -3.27
CA GLU A 136 0.11 -11.49 -2.52
C GLU A 136 0.61 -11.46 -1.08
N VAL A 137 0.58 -12.60 -0.38
CA VAL A 137 1.08 -12.73 0.99
C VAL A 137 2.56 -12.39 1.06
N TRP A 138 3.35 -12.83 0.08
CA TRP A 138 4.77 -12.50 0.00
C TRP A 138 5.01 -11.00 -0.22
N LEU A 139 4.26 -10.36 -1.12
CA LEU A 139 4.31 -8.91 -1.36
C LEU A 139 3.98 -8.12 -0.10
N LEU A 140 2.96 -8.55 0.65
CA LEU A 140 2.58 -7.97 1.93
C LEU A 140 3.68 -8.07 2.97
N ARG A 141 4.28 -9.26 3.13
CA ARG A 141 5.40 -9.48 4.05
C ARG A 141 6.62 -8.63 3.70
N ARG A 142 6.82 -8.33 2.41
CA ARG A 142 7.91 -7.48 1.91
C ARG A 142 7.57 -5.98 1.93
N GLY A 143 6.39 -5.59 2.44
CA GLY A 143 5.93 -4.20 2.47
C GLY A 143 5.72 -3.57 1.09
N ARG A 144 5.62 -4.38 0.03
CA ARG A 144 5.55 -3.90 -1.37
C ARG A 144 4.20 -3.32 -1.75
N LEU A 145 3.17 -3.57 -0.94
CA LEU A 145 1.81 -3.06 -1.14
C LEU A 145 1.45 -1.93 -0.18
N ASP A 146 2.35 -1.53 0.70
CA ASP A 146 2.08 -0.51 1.71
C ASP A 146 2.15 0.89 1.10
N GLY A 147 1.36 1.82 1.67
CA GLY A 147 1.28 3.20 1.20
C GLY A 147 -0.01 3.54 0.44
N PRO A 148 -0.36 4.83 0.38
CA PRO A 148 -1.56 5.30 -0.31
C PRO A 148 -1.38 5.35 -1.83
N TRP A 149 -2.45 5.65 -2.56
CA TRP A 149 -2.37 6.05 -3.96
C TRP A 149 -1.60 7.37 -4.08
N ARG A 150 -0.54 7.39 -4.89
CA ARG A 150 0.26 8.60 -5.15
C ARG A 150 -0.49 9.51 -6.12
N ARG A 151 -1.30 10.43 -5.58
CA ARG A 151 -2.06 11.42 -6.36
C ARG A 151 -1.31 12.74 -6.56
N GLU A 152 -0.37 13.04 -5.67
CA GLU A 152 0.39 14.29 -5.66
C GLU A 152 1.80 14.11 -6.22
N ALA A 153 2.41 15.21 -6.67
CA ALA A 153 3.81 15.23 -7.08
C ALA A 153 4.72 15.13 -5.85
N THR A 154 5.76 14.33 -5.93
CA THR A 154 6.83 14.28 -4.93
C THR A 154 8.13 14.75 -5.58
N ASP A 155 9.09 15.22 -4.79
CA ASP A 155 10.40 15.72 -5.29
C ASP A 155 11.33 14.61 -5.83
N HIS A 156 10.80 13.41 -6.04
CA HIS A 156 11.59 12.27 -6.46
C HIS A 156 11.86 12.32 -7.98
N PRO A 157 13.10 12.10 -8.45
CA PRO A 157 13.46 12.25 -9.87
C PRO A 157 12.65 11.36 -10.82
N ALA A 158 12.25 10.16 -10.36
CA ALA A 158 11.36 9.26 -11.13
C ALA A 158 9.95 9.82 -11.41
N ASP A 159 9.49 10.85 -10.69
CA ASP A 159 8.15 11.43 -10.88
C ASP A 159 8.06 12.41 -12.05
N ALA A 160 9.19 12.81 -12.62
CA ALA A 160 9.25 13.60 -13.85
C ALA A 160 8.81 12.80 -15.10
N ASN A 161 8.87 11.47 -15.03
CA ASN A 161 8.54 10.57 -16.13
C ASN A 161 7.08 10.72 -16.59
N VAL A 162 6.85 10.67 -17.90
CA VAL A 162 5.52 10.81 -18.53
C VAL A 162 4.52 9.79 -17.97
N ILE A 163 4.96 8.55 -17.75
CA ILE A 163 4.14 7.47 -17.16
C ILE A 163 3.62 7.86 -15.77
N ASN A 164 4.48 8.39 -14.90
CA ASN A 164 4.08 8.81 -13.55
C ASN A 164 3.18 10.05 -13.57
N ARG A 165 3.32 10.92 -14.57
CA ARG A 165 2.43 12.07 -14.78
C ARG A 165 1.02 11.62 -15.19
N MET A 166 0.93 10.71 -16.17
CA MET A 166 -0.34 10.13 -16.61
C MET A 166 -1.01 9.33 -15.49
N LEU A 167 -0.25 8.49 -14.77
CA LEU A 167 -0.77 7.72 -13.64
C LEU A 167 -1.42 8.63 -12.59
N ARG A 168 -0.72 9.69 -12.17
CA ARG A 168 -1.25 10.65 -11.17
C ARG A 168 -2.54 11.31 -11.64
N TRP A 169 -2.59 11.74 -12.90
CA TRP A 169 -3.79 12.34 -13.47
C TRP A 169 -4.98 11.38 -13.45
N PHE A 170 -4.76 10.10 -13.79
CA PHE A 170 -5.79 9.05 -13.68
C PHE A 170 -6.18 8.77 -12.22
N LEU A 171 -5.21 8.66 -11.31
CA LEU A 171 -5.47 8.41 -9.88
C LEU A 171 -6.19 9.58 -9.19
N ALA A 172 -6.04 10.80 -9.70
CA ALA A 172 -6.79 11.98 -9.27
C ALA A 172 -8.25 11.97 -9.76
N ARG A 173 -8.58 11.15 -10.78
CA ARG A 173 -9.91 11.02 -11.38
C ARG A 173 -10.41 9.56 -11.28
N PRO A 174 -10.79 9.08 -10.08
CA PRO A 174 -11.05 7.66 -9.85
C PRO A 174 -12.15 7.08 -10.75
N LEU A 175 -13.23 7.83 -11.00
CA LEU A 175 -14.30 7.38 -11.89
C LEU A 175 -13.81 7.18 -13.33
N LEU A 176 -13.05 8.13 -13.86
CA LEU A 176 -12.49 8.04 -15.21
C LEU A 176 -11.51 6.87 -15.32
N LEU A 177 -10.66 6.66 -14.30
CA LEU A 177 -9.78 5.49 -14.25
C LEU A 177 -10.56 4.19 -14.24
N THR A 178 -11.60 4.06 -13.42
CA THR A 178 -12.43 2.85 -13.37
C THR A 178 -13.11 2.60 -14.72
N VAL A 179 -13.74 3.60 -15.31
CA VAL A 179 -14.42 3.45 -16.61
C VAL A 179 -13.42 3.11 -17.71
N ALA A 180 -12.29 3.83 -17.79
CA ALA A 180 -11.26 3.55 -18.78
C ALA A 180 -10.64 2.15 -18.61
N ALA A 181 -10.41 1.72 -17.36
CA ALA A 181 -9.92 0.38 -17.06
C ALA A 181 -10.92 -0.69 -17.50
N VAL A 182 -12.20 -0.55 -17.14
CA VAL A 182 -13.25 -1.51 -17.51
C VAL A 182 -13.39 -1.59 -19.03
N LEU A 183 -13.46 -0.46 -19.72
CA LEU A 183 -13.56 -0.43 -21.19
C LEU A 183 -12.31 -1.00 -21.86
N GLY A 184 -11.11 -0.66 -21.37
CA GLY A 184 -9.86 -1.20 -21.88
C GLY A 184 -9.74 -2.71 -21.69
N ILE A 185 -10.07 -3.21 -20.50
CA ILE A 185 -10.10 -4.65 -20.20
C ILE A 185 -11.13 -5.36 -21.07
N ALA A 186 -12.36 -4.82 -21.17
CA ALA A 186 -13.40 -5.40 -22.00
C ALA A 186 -13.01 -5.44 -23.48
N ALA A 187 -12.35 -4.39 -23.99
CA ALA A 187 -11.86 -4.35 -25.36
C ALA A 187 -10.76 -5.41 -25.60
N VAL A 188 -9.76 -5.49 -24.71
CA VAL A 188 -8.71 -6.52 -24.79
C VAL A 188 -9.32 -7.92 -24.71
N PHE A 189 -10.25 -8.15 -23.77
CA PHE A 189 -10.95 -9.41 -23.62
C PHE A 189 -11.73 -9.79 -24.88
N ALA A 190 -12.50 -8.86 -25.45
CA ALA A 190 -13.24 -9.07 -26.69
C ALA A 190 -12.31 -9.37 -27.88
N ILE A 191 -11.17 -8.68 -27.98
CA ILE A 191 -10.15 -8.94 -29.00
C ILE A 191 -9.58 -10.36 -28.83
N LEU A 192 -9.24 -10.78 -27.61
CA LEU A 192 -8.73 -12.12 -27.34
C LEU A 192 -9.77 -13.21 -27.68
N LEU A 193 -11.05 -12.95 -27.42
CA LEU A 193 -12.13 -13.85 -27.83
C LEU A 193 -12.30 -13.91 -29.36
N LEU A 194 -12.15 -12.77 -30.05
CA LEU A 194 -12.31 -12.69 -31.50
C LEU A 194 -11.16 -13.36 -32.27
N ILE A 195 -9.93 -13.19 -31.78
CA ILE A 195 -8.74 -13.82 -32.37
C ILE A 195 -8.79 -15.33 -32.18
N GLY A 196 -9.43 -15.80 -31.10
CA GLY A 196 -9.52 -17.20 -30.73
C GLY A 196 -8.15 -17.81 -30.39
N PRO A 197 -8.11 -19.00 -29.75
CA PRO A 197 -6.86 -19.71 -29.54
C PRO A 197 -6.20 -19.98 -30.91
N PRO A 198 -4.91 -19.66 -31.11
CA PRO A 198 -4.19 -20.10 -32.30
C PRO A 198 -4.13 -21.64 -32.28
N GLY A 199 -5.05 -22.29 -33.01
CA GLY A 199 -5.20 -23.76 -33.04
C GLY A 199 -6.63 -24.29 -33.23
N GLY A 200 -7.67 -23.45 -33.26
CA GLY A 200 -9.07 -23.89 -33.35
C GLY A 200 -9.70 -23.93 -34.75
N ARG A 201 -8.89 -24.07 -35.82
CA ARG A 201 -9.39 -24.29 -37.17
C ARG A 201 -8.82 -25.64 -37.61
N GLU A 202 -9.69 -26.61 -37.84
CA GLU A 202 -9.40 -28.00 -38.25
C GLU A 202 -9.16 -29.01 -37.11
N ALA A 203 -10.26 -29.57 -36.60
CA ALA A 203 -10.36 -30.91 -36.05
C ALA A 203 -11.82 -31.40 -36.17
#